data_AF-A0AA92UKS3-F1
#
_entry.id   AF-A0AA92UKS3-F1
#
_cell.length_a   1.000
_cell.length_b   1.000
_cell.length_c   1.000
_cell.angle_alpha   90.00
_cell.angle_beta   90.00
_cell.angle_gamma   90.00
#
_symmetry.space_group_name_H-M   'P 1'
#
loop_
_entity.id
_entity.type
_entity.pdbx_description
1 polymer ?
#
loop_
_entity_poly.entity_id
_entity_poly.type
_entity_poly.pdbx_seq_one_letter_code
_entity_poly.pdbx_strand_id
1 'polypeptide(L)'
;GIEELLHCMEGIVLLNEERLIDYLARYDKAFLYQKTGYLLERIKEQANISESLLELCRAKGTKSVKWLTNNEESDTFVNKWRMYVPQELTSKEEYELI
;
A
#
# COMPACT_ATOMS: atom_id res chain seq x y z
N GLY A 1 -11.79 11.48 2.99
CA GLY A 1 -10.81 10.72 3.80
C GLY A 1 -10.11 9.64 2.97
N ILE A 2 -9.46 8.68 3.64
CA ILE A 2 -8.76 7.56 3.00
C ILE A 2 -9.72 6.54 2.37
N GLU A 3 -10.93 6.42 2.93
CA GLU A 3 -11.99 5.54 2.43
C GLU A 3 -12.44 5.96 1.04
N GLU A 4 -12.71 7.25 0.82
CA GLU A 4 -13.12 7.77 -0.49
C GLU A 4 -12.00 7.64 -1.51
N LEU A 5 -10.73 7.79 -1.10
CA LEU A 5 -9.60 7.52 -1.99
C LEU A 5 -9.60 6.05 -2.44
N LEU A 6 -9.77 5.11 -1.51
CA LEU A 6 -9.82 3.69 -1.86
C LEU A 6 -10.99 3.35 -2.76
N HIS A 7 -12.16 3.91 -2.47
CA HIS A 7 -13.32 3.76 -3.34
C HIS A 7 -13.09 4.33 -4.74
N CYS A 8 -12.40 5.47 -4.87
CA CYS A 8 -11.98 5.97 -6.19
C CYS A 8 -10.97 5.03 -6.86
N MET A 9 -10.08 4.39 -6.10
CA MET A 9 -9.12 3.43 -6.63
C MET A 9 -9.77 2.13 -7.13
N GLU A 10 -10.95 1.77 -6.62
CA GLU A 10 -11.79 0.67 -7.13
C GLU A 10 -12.19 0.85 -8.60
N GLY A 11 -12.29 2.09 -9.07
CA GLY A 11 -12.57 2.40 -10.47
C GLY A 11 -11.38 2.24 -11.43
N ILE A 12 -10.19 1.93 -10.93
CA ILE A 12 -8.98 1.82 -11.75
C ILE A 12 -8.90 0.43 -12.37
N VAL A 13 -9.05 0.37 -13.69
CA VAL A 13 -9.05 -0.89 -14.46
C VAL A 13 -7.66 -1.26 -15.02
N LEU A 14 -6.79 -0.27 -15.21
CA LEU A 14 -5.44 -0.51 -15.73
C LEU A 14 -4.48 0.59 -15.26
N LEU A 15 -3.31 0.16 -14.78
CA LEU A 15 -2.21 1.06 -14.43
C LEU A 15 -0.97 0.78 -15.30
N ASN A 16 -0.27 1.86 -15.65
CA ASN A 16 1.04 1.74 -16.28
C ASN A 16 2.11 1.61 -15.19
N GLU A 17 2.54 0.37 -14.94
CA GLU A 17 3.53 0.07 -13.90
C GLU A 17 4.88 0.74 -14.14
N GLU A 18 5.33 0.82 -15.40
CA GLU A 18 6.61 1.45 -15.74
C GLU A 18 6.64 2.93 -15.31
N ARG A 19 5.54 3.66 -15.52
CA ARG A 19 5.42 5.05 -15.06
C ARG A 19 5.38 5.15 -13.54
N LEU A 20 4.67 4.25 -12.87
CA LEU A 20 4.64 4.20 -11.40
C LEU A 20 6.05 3.97 -10.83
N ILE A 21 6.79 3.03 -11.42
CA ILE A 21 8.17 2.73 -11.05
C ILE A 21 9.07 3.94 -11.29
N ASP A 22 8.97 4.62 -12.45
CA ASP A 22 9.73 5.84 -12.74
C ASP A 22 9.46 6.95 -11.72
N TYR A 23 8.19 7.22 -11.41
CA TYR A 23 7.85 8.23 -10.41
C TYR A 23 8.36 7.88 -9.01
N LEU A 24 8.18 6.64 -8.57
CA LEU A 24 8.72 6.19 -7.29
C LEU A 24 10.24 6.32 -7.23
N ALA A 25 10.94 5.96 -8.31
CA ALA A 25 12.40 6.08 -8.43
C ALA A 25 12.89 7.52 -8.42
N ARG A 26 12.15 8.46 -9.02
CA ARG A 26 12.51 9.89 -8.99
C ARG A 26 12.45 10.50 -7.59
N TYR A 27 11.50 10.07 -6.76
CA TYR A 27 11.43 10.51 -5.37
C TYR A 27 12.38 9.73 -4.45
N ASP A 28 12.57 8.43 -4.71
CA ASP A 28 13.35 7.46 -3.96
C ASP A 28 13.13 7.50 -2.43
N LYS A 29 11.90 7.78 -2.00
CA LYS A 29 11.54 7.83 -0.57
C LYS A 29 10.91 6.52 -0.14
N ALA A 30 11.49 5.86 0.86
CA ALA A 30 11.00 4.58 1.38
C ALA A 30 9.51 4.61 1.73
N PHE A 31 9.02 5.66 2.40
CA PHE A 31 7.61 5.74 2.78
C PHE A 31 6.65 5.81 1.57
N LEU A 32 7.11 6.31 0.41
CA LEU A 32 6.29 6.33 -0.80
C LEU A 32 6.14 4.91 -1.35
N TYR A 33 7.24 4.17 -1.49
CA TYR A 33 7.18 2.75 -1.85
C TYR A 33 6.29 1.95 -0.91
N GLN A 34 6.39 2.20 0.40
CA GLN A 34 5.58 1.54 1.43
C GLN A 34 4.08 1.81 1.26
N LYS A 35 3.67 3.09 1.19
CA LYS A 35 2.26 3.46 1.05
C LYS A 35 1.69 3.05 -0.31
N THR A 36 2.45 3.29 -1.39
CA THR A 36 2.02 2.90 -2.73
C THR A 36 1.85 1.38 -2.84
N GLY A 37 2.80 0.60 -2.33
CA GLY A 37 2.68 -0.86 -2.34
C GLY A 37 1.45 -1.37 -1.59
N TYR A 38 1.19 -0.85 -0.39
CA TYR A 38 -0.01 -1.18 0.37
C TYR A 38 -1.31 -0.87 -0.40
N LEU A 39 -1.40 0.33 -1.00
CA LEU A 39 -2.59 0.72 -1.75
C LEU A 39 -2.78 -0.09 -3.04
N LEU A 40 -1.68 -0.37 -3.76
CA LEU A 40 -1.73 -1.15 -5.00
C LEU A 40 -2.12 -2.61 -4.76
N GLU A 41 -1.67 -3.19 -3.65
CA GLU A 41 -2.03 -4.57 -3.29
C GLU A 41 -3.54 -4.78 -3.14
N ARG A 42 -4.26 -3.77 -2.64
CA ARG A 42 -5.72 -3.81 -2.47
C ARG A 42 -6.46 -3.84 -3.80
N ILE A 43 -5.87 -3.23 -4.83
CA ILE A 43 -6.44 -3.14 -6.18
C ILE A 43 -5.74 -4.08 -7.16
N LYS A 44 -5.00 -5.07 -6.64
CA LYS A 44 -4.10 -5.88 -7.46
C LYS A 44 -4.83 -6.60 -8.60
N GLU A 45 -5.89 -7.32 -8.26
CA GLU A 45 -6.64 -8.13 -9.24
C GLU A 45 -7.37 -7.26 -10.26
N GLN A 46 -7.99 -6.16 -9.82
CA GLN A 46 -8.78 -5.29 -10.70
C GLN A 46 -7.92 -4.41 -11.62
N ALA A 47 -6.76 -3.94 -11.16
CA ALA A 47 -5.86 -3.07 -11.93
C ALA A 47 -4.72 -3.83 -12.61
N ASN A 48 -4.75 -5.17 -12.54
CA ASN A 48 -3.73 -6.08 -13.07
C ASN A 48 -2.30 -5.74 -12.59
N ILE A 49 -2.16 -5.52 -11.28
CA ILE A 49 -0.87 -5.22 -10.67
C ILE A 49 -0.04 -6.49 -10.54
N SER A 50 1.19 -6.41 -11.03
CA SER A 50 2.17 -7.49 -10.97
C SER A 50 2.69 -7.69 -9.55
N GLU A 51 3.03 -8.95 -9.24
CA GLU A 51 3.71 -9.25 -7.98
C GLU A 51 5.09 -8.60 -7.92
N SER A 52 5.78 -8.45 -9.05
CA SER A 52 7.10 -7.82 -9.13
C SER A 52 7.08 -6.34 -8.73
N LEU A 53 6.02 -5.59 -9.07
CA LEU A 53 5.85 -4.21 -8.59
C LEU A 53 5.66 -4.19 -7.06
N LEU A 54 4.87 -5.11 -6.50
CA LEU A 54 4.66 -5.18 -5.05
C LEU A 54 5.94 -5.59 -4.32
N GLU A 55 6.72 -6.52 -4.87
CA GLU A 55 8.04 -6.91 -4.35
C GLU A 55 9.02 -5.73 -4.34
N LEU A 56 9.09 -4.95 -5.43
CA LEU A 56 9.90 -3.73 -5.49
C LEU A 56 9.51 -2.76 -4.37
N CYS A 57 8.21 -2.53 -4.19
CA CYS A 57 7.69 -1.67 -3.14
C CYS A 57 8.04 -2.18 -1.73
N ARG A 58 7.91 -3.48 -1.47
CA ARG A 58 8.29 -4.08 -0.18
C ARG A 58 9.79 -3.96 0.09
N ALA A 59 10.63 -4.26 -0.91
CA ALA A 59 12.08 -4.21 -0.79
C ALA A 59 12.59 -2.79 -0.49
N LYS A 60 11.99 -1.77 -1.12
CA LYS A 60 12.40 -0.37 -0.91
C LYS A 60 11.69 0.32 0.26
N GLY A 61 10.49 -0.13 0.63
CA GLY A 61 9.60 0.58 1.55
C GLY A 61 9.64 0.14 3.02
N THR A 62 10.02 -1.10 3.32
CA THR A 62 9.92 -1.69 4.68
C THR A 62 11.08 -1.35 5.63
N LYS A 63 11.63 -0.13 5.50
CA LYS A 63 12.78 0.34 6.31
C LYS A 63 12.39 0.78 7.73
N SER A 64 11.15 1.23 7.94
CA SER A 64 10.67 1.78 9.21
C SER A 64 9.17 1.59 9.38
N VAL A 65 8.68 1.62 10.61
CA VAL A 65 7.25 1.66 10.89
C VAL A 65 6.66 3.04 10.60
N LYS A 66 5.51 3.08 9.91
CA LYS A 66 4.79 4.31 9.53
C LYS A 66 3.28 4.14 9.68
N TRP A 67 2.56 5.25 9.68
CA TRP A 67 1.09 5.29 9.59
C TRP A 67 0.64 5.58 8.16
N LEU A 68 -0.45 4.95 7.73
CA LEU A 68 -1.08 5.21 6.44
C LEU A 68 -1.60 6.64 6.36
N THR A 69 -2.31 7.10 7.38
CA THR A 69 -2.75 8.50 7.53
C THR A 69 -2.05 9.14 8.71
N ASN A 70 -2.47 8.84 9.94
CA ASN A 70 -1.94 9.33 11.21
C ASN A 70 -2.17 8.28 12.32
N ASN A 71 -1.74 8.58 13.55
CA ASN A 71 -1.85 7.68 14.69
C ASN A 71 -3.24 7.64 15.37
N GLU A 72 -4.15 8.54 15.01
CA GLU A 72 -5.53 8.57 15.54
C GLU A 72 -6.46 7.70 14.68
N GLU A 73 -6.20 7.65 13.37
CA GLU A 73 -6.99 6.92 12.38
C GLU A 73 -6.40 5.56 11.98
N SER A 74 -5.14 5.29 12.33
CA SER A 74 -4.46 4.04 11.94
C SER A 74 -3.93 3.31 13.18
N ASP A 75 -4.67 2.32 13.64
CA ASP A 75 -4.45 1.59 14.88
C ASP A 75 -4.05 0.11 14.67
N THR A 76 -4.17 -0.39 13.45
CA THR A 76 -3.96 -1.81 13.13
C THR A 76 -2.64 -2.00 12.40
N PHE A 77 -1.74 -2.85 12.93
CA PHE A 77 -0.41 -3.07 12.35
C PHE A 77 -0.42 -4.17 11.29
N VAL A 78 -0.03 -3.82 10.06
CA VAL A 78 0.14 -4.75 8.94
C VAL A 78 1.62 -5.07 8.77
N ASN A 79 2.03 -6.26 9.20
CA ASN A 79 3.44 -6.66 9.22
C ASN A 79 4.09 -6.68 7.83
N LYS A 80 3.36 -7.15 6.80
CA LYS A 80 3.82 -7.23 5.41
C LYS A 80 4.37 -5.90 4.89
N TRP A 81 3.74 -4.80 5.31
CA TRP A 81 4.11 -3.44 4.92
C TRP A 81 4.78 -2.66 6.05
N ARG A 82 4.96 -3.26 7.23
CA ARG A 82 5.47 -2.62 8.46
C ARG A 82 4.80 -1.28 8.72
N MET A 83 3.48 -1.23 8.70
CA MET A 83 2.75 0.03 8.87
C MET A 83 1.45 -0.15 9.64
N TYR A 84 1.06 0.92 10.32
CA TYR A 84 -0.28 1.04 10.90
C TYR A 84 -1.25 1.56 9.85
N VAL A 85 -2.42 0.95 9.78
CA VAL A 85 -3.52 1.31 8.88
C VAL A 85 -4.83 1.35 9.67
N PRO A 86 -5.87 2.05 9.19
CA PRO A 86 -7.21 1.98 9.78
C PRO A 86 -7.73 0.55 9.76
N GLN A 87 -8.38 0.14 10.85
CA GLN A 87 -8.89 -1.21 11.04
C GLN A 87 -9.80 -1.66 9.89
N GLU A 88 -10.62 -0.75 9.37
CA GLU A 88 -11.56 -0.96 8.27
C GLU A 88 -10.87 -1.36 6.97
N LEU A 89 -9.57 -1.09 6.85
CA LEU A 89 -8.77 -1.43 5.68
C LEU A 89 -8.06 -2.78 5.82
N THR A 90 -8.24 -3.52 6.90
CA THR A 90 -7.62 -4.85 7.05
C THR A 90 -8.67 -5.95 6.87
N SER A 91 -8.31 -7.04 6.19
CA SER A 91 -9.16 -8.22 6.11
C SER A 91 -8.95 -9.08 7.37
N LYS A 92 -9.95 -9.90 7.73
CA LYS A 92 -9.89 -10.77 8.94
C LYS A 92 -8.67 -11.69 8.99
N GLU A 93 -8.07 -12.04 7.85
CA GLU A 93 -6.92 -12.93 7.74
C GLU A 93 -5.60 -12.30 8.24
N GLU A 94 -5.52 -10.96 8.29
CA GLU A 94 -4.33 -10.26 8.80
C GLU A 94 -4.25 -10.23 10.34
N TYR A 95 -5.35 -10.57 11.04
CA TYR A 95 -5.45 -10.53 12.51
C TYR A 95 -4.92 -11.78 13.21
N GLU A 96 -4.85 -12.93 12.53
CA GLU A 96 -4.54 -14.22 13.18
C GLU A 96 -3.03 -14.55 13.26
N LEU A 97 -2.15 -13.65 12.79
CA LEU A 97 -0.70 -13.87 12.77
C LEU A 97 0.07 -13.15 13.89
N ILE A 98 -0.60 -12.73 14.96
CA ILE A 98 0.02 -12.11 16.14
C ILE A 98 0.15 -13.10 17.29
#